data_AF-A0A9D2Q5F0-F1
#
_entry.id   AF-A0A9D2Q5F0-F1
#
_cell.length_a   1.000
_cell.length_b   1.000
_cell.length_c   1.000
_cell.angle_alpha   90.00
_cell.angle_beta   90.00
_cell.angle_gamma   90.00
#
_symmetry.space_group_name_H-M   'P 1'
#
loop_
_entity.id
_entity.type
_entity.pdbx_description
1 polymer ?
#
loop_
_entity_poly.entity_id
_entity_poly.type
_entity_poly.pdbx_seq_one_letter_code
_entity_poly.pdbx_strand_id
1 'polypeptide(L)'
;MSSEKPKSFAEEMGVKYIKKGDYYYPDLIPDDLPPEPPLGKFGEMKARYLLEYKPVKHAVMLTNRTLYPYLLQVDKEAEEMLERLIKQMAKEEGVTESMKSTDMLGWVGKMNNIKSR
;
A
#
# COMPACT_ATOMS: atom_id res chain seq x y z
N MET A 1 -8.76 -4.09 -55.73
CA MET A 1 -9.16 -2.98 -54.84
C MET A 1 -9.36 -3.57 -53.46
N SER A 2 -8.37 -3.45 -52.57
CA SER A 2 -8.48 -3.95 -51.20
C SER A 2 -9.37 -2.98 -50.44
N SER A 3 -10.64 -3.31 -50.21
CA SER A 3 -11.52 -2.47 -49.40
C SER A 3 -11.08 -2.57 -47.93
N GLU A 4 -10.52 -1.50 -47.40
CA GLU A 4 -10.26 -1.38 -45.97
C GLU A 4 -11.60 -1.39 -45.22
N LYS A 5 -11.71 -2.26 -44.21
CA LYS A 5 -12.89 -2.28 -43.33
C LYS A 5 -12.96 -0.94 -42.59
N PRO A 6 -14.16 -0.35 -42.44
CA PRO A 6 -14.31 0.87 -41.65
C PRO A 6 -13.86 0.60 -40.22
N LYS A 7 -13.05 1.51 -39.68
CA LYS A 7 -12.66 1.49 -38.27
C LYS A 7 -13.91 1.60 -37.40
N SER A 8 -13.91 0.88 -36.29
CA SER A 8 -14.96 1.02 -35.28
C SER A 8 -14.81 2.35 -34.54
N PHE A 9 -15.92 2.90 -34.04
CA PHE A 9 -15.92 4.12 -33.23
C PHE A 9 -14.91 4.09 -32.08
N ALA A 10 -14.66 2.91 -31.51
CA ALA A 10 -13.72 2.75 -30.42
C ALA A 10 -12.24 2.85 -30.85
N GLU A 11 -11.92 2.40 -32.07
CA GLU A 11 -10.59 2.56 -32.67
C GLU A 11 -10.32 4.03 -33.03
N GLU A 12 -11.34 4.78 -33.44
CA GLU A 12 -11.23 6.22 -33.69
C GLU A 12 -10.98 7.01 -32.39
N MET A 13 -11.58 6.57 -31.28
CA MET A 13 -11.40 7.16 -29.95
C MET A 13 -10.14 6.68 -29.22
N GLY A 14 -9.32 5.82 -29.85
CA GLY A 14 -8.08 5.30 -29.27
C GLY A 14 -8.28 4.39 -28.04
N VAL A 15 -9.48 3.83 -27.87
CA VAL A 15 -9.81 2.97 -26.72
C VAL A 15 -9.12 1.62 -26.87
N LYS A 16 -8.24 1.28 -25.92
CA LYS A 16 -7.62 -0.04 -25.84
C LYS A 16 -8.63 -1.06 -25.28
N TYR A 17 -8.57 -2.30 -25.74
CA TYR A 17 -9.41 -3.38 -25.24
C TYR A 17 -8.58 -4.54 -24.71
N ILE A 18 -8.99 -5.10 -23.58
CA ILE A 18 -8.39 -6.29 -22.97
C ILE A 18 -9.35 -7.47 -23.17
N LYS A 19 -8.82 -8.61 -23.60
CA LYS A 19 -9.59 -9.85 -23.77
C LYS A 19 -9.63 -10.64 -22.47
N LYS A 20 -10.83 -10.98 -21.99
CA LYS A 20 -11.04 -11.91 -20.85
C LYS A 20 -12.11 -12.93 -21.20
N GLY A 21 -11.68 -14.17 -21.40
CA GLY A 21 -12.52 -15.22 -21.96
C GLY A 21 -12.92 -14.89 -23.40
N ASP A 22 -14.22 -14.89 -23.66
CA ASP A 22 -14.79 -14.67 -25.01
C ASP A 22 -15.15 -13.21 -25.30
N TYR A 23 -14.89 -12.30 -24.35
CA TYR A 23 -15.28 -10.89 -24.46
C TYR A 23 -14.07 -9.95 -24.39
N TYR A 24 -14.20 -8.83 -25.10
CA TYR A 24 -13.31 -7.68 -25.01
C TYR A 24 -13.97 -6.60 -24.17
N TYR A 25 -13.26 -6.09 -23.16
CA TYR A 25 -13.70 -4.95 -22.36
C TYR A 25 -12.70 -3.80 -22.54
N PRO A 26 -13.17 -2.55 -22.52
CA PRO A 26 -12.28 -1.40 -22.65
C PRO A 26 -11.32 -1.36 -21.46
N ASP A 27 -10.06 -1.05 -21.73
CA ASP A 27 -9.10 -0.72 -20.71
C ASP A 27 -9.44 0.66 -20.15
N LEU A 28 -9.89 0.68 -18.90
CA LEU A 28 -10.34 1.90 -18.22
C LEU A 28 -9.23 2.50 -17.35
N ILE A 29 -8.06 1.86 -17.28
CA ILE A 29 -6.92 2.35 -16.51
C ILE A 29 -6.15 3.31 -17.42
N PRO A 30 -6.07 4.62 -17.09
CA PRO A 30 -5.24 5.53 -17.86
C PRO A 30 -3.78 5.10 -17.77
N ASP A 31 -3.06 5.08 -18.90
CA ASP A 31 -1.62 4.76 -18.92
C ASP A 31 -0.80 5.70 -18.00
N ASP A 32 -1.29 6.93 -17.79
CA ASP A 32 -0.65 7.99 -17.01
C ASP A 32 -1.05 8.01 -15.52
N LEU A 33 -1.92 7.09 -15.07
CA LEU A 33 -2.29 7.04 -13.66
C LEU A 33 -1.17 6.35 -12.86
N PRO A 34 -0.44 7.06 -11.98
CA PRO A 34 0.56 6.42 -11.15
C PRO A 34 -0.12 5.36 -10.27
N PRO A 35 0.47 4.16 -10.15
CA PRO A 35 -0.08 3.14 -9.27
C PRO A 35 -0.12 3.69 -7.84
N GLU A 36 -1.24 3.51 -7.17
CA GLU A 36 -1.34 3.84 -5.75
C GLU A 36 -0.30 3.01 -4.97
N PRO A 37 0.50 3.64 -4.08
CA PRO A 37 1.53 2.93 -3.34
C PRO A 37 0.85 1.88 -2.46
N PRO A 38 1.38 0.65 -2.36
CA PRO A 38 0.71 -0.42 -1.62
C PRO A 38 0.55 -0.04 -0.14
N LEU A 39 -0.54 -0.50 0.47
CA LEU A 39 -0.74 -0.35 1.92
C LEU A 39 0.25 -1.23 2.68
N GLY A 40 0.86 -0.69 3.73
CA GLY A 40 1.61 -1.47 4.70
C GLY A 40 0.73 -2.23 5.67
N LYS A 41 1.37 -2.94 6.61
CA LYS A 41 0.73 -3.81 7.59
C LYS A 41 -0.34 -3.08 8.42
N PHE A 42 -0.06 -1.85 8.84
CA PHE A 42 -0.97 -1.10 9.71
C PHE A 42 -2.15 -0.52 8.93
N GLY A 43 -1.91 -0.11 7.67
CA GLY A 43 -2.95 0.28 6.73
C GLY A 43 -3.93 -0.86 6.46
N GLU A 44 -3.43 -2.07 6.16
CA GLU A 44 -4.27 -3.26 5.96
C GLU A 44 -5.07 -3.63 7.21
N MET A 45 -4.43 -3.61 8.38
CA MET A 45 -5.11 -3.89 9.65
C MET A 45 -6.22 -2.87 9.91
N LYS A 46 -5.97 -1.58 9.63
CA LYS A 46 -6.99 -0.53 9.76
C LYS A 46 -8.14 -0.71 8.77
N ALA A 47 -7.84 -1.09 7.53
CA ALA A 47 -8.83 -1.36 6.51
C ALA A 47 -9.76 -2.50 6.94
N ARG A 48 -9.18 -3.61 7.42
CA ARG A 48 -9.94 -4.76 7.95
C ARG A 48 -10.82 -4.36 9.12
N TYR A 49 -10.28 -3.58 10.06
CA TYR A 49 -11.05 -3.06 11.19
C TYR A 49 -12.24 -2.19 10.73
N LEU A 50 -12.04 -1.30 9.75
CA LEU A 50 -13.11 -0.47 9.23
C LEU A 50 -14.20 -1.29 8.55
N LEU A 51 -13.80 -2.33 7.81
CA LEU A 51 -14.73 -3.22 7.12
C LEU A 51 -15.58 -4.03 8.11
N GLU A 52 -14.95 -4.64 9.12
CA GLU A 52 -15.62 -5.53 10.08
C GLU A 52 -16.44 -4.77 11.13
N TYR A 53 -15.90 -3.68 11.68
CA TYR A 53 -16.46 -3.02 12.87
C TYR A 53 -17.09 -1.65 12.59
N LYS A 54 -16.80 -1.04 11.44
CA LYS A 54 -17.31 0.31 11.07
C LYS A 54 -17.77 0.38 9.60
N PRO A 55 -18.64 -0.55 9.13
CA PRO A 55 -18.99 -0.67 7.71
C PRO A 55 -19.62 0.60 7.12
N VAL A 56 -20.42 1.34 7.89
CA VAL A 56 -20.99 2.62 7.44
C VAL A 56 -19.91 3.66 7.15
N LYS A 57 -18.93 3.79 8.06
CA LYS A 57 -17.81 4.73 7.87
C LYS A 57 -16.94 4.31 6.68
N HIS A 58 -16.69 3.01 6.54
CA HIS A 58 -15.97 2.46 5.39
C HIS A 58 -16.69 2.79 4.07
N ALA A 59 -17.99 2.52 3.99
CA ALA A 59 -18.79 2.80 2.80
C ALA A 59 -18.78 4.29 2.44
N VAL A 60 -18.99 5.18 3.41
CA VAL A 60 -18.94 6.64 3.20
C VAL A 60 -17.57 7.07 2.67
N MET A 61 -16.47 6.58 3.26
CA MET A 61 -15.11 6.91 2.82
C MET A 61 -14.82 6.37 1.41
N LEU A 62 -15.34 5.19 1.07
CA LEU A 62 -15.20 4.59 -0.25
C LEU A 62 -15.96 5.42 -1.30
N THR A 63 -17.20 5.79 -1.03
CA THR A 63 -18.01 6.65 -1.91
C THR A 63 -17.36 8.00 -2.14
N ASN A 64 -16.80 8.59 -1.08
CA ASN A 64 -16.12 9.88 -1.14
C ASN A 64 -14.68 9.79 -1.69
N ARG A 65 -14.19 8.59 -2.05
CA ARG A 65 -12.81 8.32 -2.48
C ARG A 65 -11.72 8.81 -1.50
N THR A 66 -12.05 8.91 -0.22
CA THR A 66 -11.12 9.34 0.84
C THR A 66 -10.52 8.15 1.60
N LEU A 67 -10.98 6.93 1.34
CA LEU A 67 -10.56 5.74 2.09
C LEU A 67 -9.06 5.47 1.92
N TYR A 68 -8.57 5.38 0.69
CA TYR A 68 -7.19 5.00 0.42
C TYR A 68 -6.16 6.00 0.97
N PRO A 69 -6.30 7.33 0.73
CA PRO A 69 -5.39 8.31 1.31
C PRO A 69 -5.37 8.29 2.84
N TYR A 70 -6.53 8.06 3.48
CA TYR A 70 -6.62 7.94 4.93
C TYR A 70 -5.85 6.72 5.46
N LEU A 71 -5.96 5.56 4.77
CA LEU A 71 -5.25 4.35 5.17
C LEU A 71 -3.73 4.50 5.04
N LEU A 72 -3.25 5.14 3.97
CA LEU A 72 -1.83 5.46 3.79
C LEU A 72 -1.29 6.37 4.90
N GLN A 73 -2.07 7.39 5.28
CA GLN A 73 -1.70 8.28 6.37
C GLN A 73 -1.57 7.51 7.70
N VAL A 74 -2.58 6.70 8.03
CA VAL A 74 -2.57 5.89 9.27
C VAL A 74 -1.40 4.91 9.27
N ASP A 75 -1.09 4.28 8.14
CA ASP A 75 0.04 3.36 8.00
C ASP A 75 1.37 4.07 8.28
N LYS A 76 1.59 5.23 7.68
CA LYS A 76 2.78 6.05 7.91
C LYS A 76 2.91 6.51 9.35
N GLU A 77 1.83 7.01 9.94
CA GLU A 77 1.82 7.45 11.35
C GLU A 77 2.14 6.29 12.30
N ALA A 78 1.59 5.10 12.04
CA ALA A 78 1.85 3.90 12.83
C ALA A 78 3.32 3.44 12.72
N GLU A 79 3.88 3.45 11.52
CA GLU A 79 5.29 3.11 11.29
C GLU A 79 6.23 4.10 12.01
N GLU A 80 5.95 5.41 11.90
CA GLU A 80 6.73 6.43 12.60
C GLU A 80 6.67 6.29 14.13
N MET A 81 5.50 5.96 14.68
CA MET A 81 5.35 5.69 16.12
C MET A 81 6.14 4.45 16.53
N LEU A 82 6.06 3.37 15.74
CA LEU A 82 6.82 2.14 15.99
C LEU A 82 8.33 2.41 15.99
N GLU A 83 8.84 3.15 15.00
CA GLU A 83 10.25 3.51 14.94
C GLU A 83 10.71 4.31 16.17
N ARG A 84 9.89 5.26 16.62
CA ARG A 84 10.20 6.05 17.82
C ARG A 84 10.26 5.17 19.07
N LEU A 85 9.30 4.24 19.23
CA LEU A 85 9.29 3.29 20.35
C LEU A 85 10.52 2.38 20.33
N ILE A 86 10.86 1.82 19.17
CA ILE A 86 12.05 0.98 19.01
C ILE A 86 13.32 1.76 19.39
N LYS A 87 13.45 3.02 18.97
CA LYS A 87 14.60 3.89 19.32
C LYS A 87 14.66 4.16 20.83
N GLN A 88 13.52 4.39 21.47
CA GLN A 88 13.44 4.60 22.92
C GLN A 88 13.86 3.33 23.67
N MET A 89 13.30 2.17 23.32
CA MET A 89 13.66 0.89 23.93
C MET A 89 15.13 0.53 23.72
N ALA A 90 15.66 0.76 22.50
CA ALA A 90 17.08 0.53 22.22
C ALA A 90 17.98 1.41 23.10
N LYS A 91 17.60 2.67 23.34
CA LYS A 91 18.31 3.58 24.25
C LYS A 91 18.25 3.10 25.70
N GLU A 92 17.08 2.66 26.17
CA GLU A 92 16.87 2.15 27.53
C GLU A 92 17.66 0.86 27.79
N GLU A 93 17.72 -0.05 26.81
CA GLU A 93 18.46 -1.32 26.91
C GLU A 93 19.96 -1.19 26.56
N GLY A 94 20.44 0.03 26.31
CA GLY A 94 21.85 0.32 26.00
C GLY A 94 22.32 -0.23 24.65
N VAL A 95 21.41 -0.51 23.72
CA VAL A 95 21.70 -0.96 22.36
C VAL A 95 22.18 0.25 21.55
N THR A 96 23.48 0.47 21.57
CA THR A 96 24.15 1.60 20.90
C THR A 96 24.74 1.18 19.55
N GLU A 97 24.99 2.14 18.67
CA GLU A 97 25.66 1.86 17.39
C GLU A 97 27.10 1.40 17.56
N SER A 98 27.79 1.80 18.64
CA SER A 98 29.12 1.28 18.97
C SER A 98 29.10 -0.23 19.25
N MET A 99 27.99 -0.78 19.75
CA MET A 99 27.81 -2.22 19.91
C MET A 99 27.85 -2.94 18.56
N LYS A 100 27.43 -2.33 17.44
CA LYS A 100 27.55 -2.95 16.10
C LYS A 100 29.01 -3.25 15.73
N SER A 101 29.95 -2.41 16.16
CA SER A 101 31.38 -2.56 15.86
C SER A 101 32.07 -3.59 16.75
N THR A 102 31.61 -3.77 17.99
CA THR A 102 32.22 -4.68 18.96
C THR A 102 31.57 -6.07 18.97
N ASP A 103 30.24 -6.12 18.86
CA ASP A 103 29.43 -7.36 18.83
C ASP A 103 28.19 -7.19 17.95
N MET A 104 28.38 -7.39 16.64
CA MET A 104 27.32 -7.28 15.65
C MET A 104 26.19 -8.29 15.87
N LEU A 105 26.50 -9.54 16.26
CA LEU A 105 25.48 -10.58 16.45
C LEU A 105 24.63 -10.32 17.69
N GLY A 106 25.26 -9.90 18.80
CA GLY A 106 24.54 -9.47 19.99
C GLY A 106 23.67 -8.23 19.73
N TRP A 107 24.14 -7.28 18.92
CA TRP A 107 23.34 -6.13 18.51
C TRP A 107 22.09 -6.54 17.72
N VAL A 108 22.23 -7.40 16.71
CA VAL A 108 21.09 -7.92 15.93
C VAL A 108 20.12 -8.69 16.83
N GLY A 109 20.64 -9.53 17.72
CA GLY A 109 19.82 -10.29 18.67
C GLY A 109 18.98 -9.39 19.58
N LYS A 110 19.60 -8.36 20.19
CA LYS A 110 18.88 -7.40 21.03
C LYS A 110 17.85 -6.59 20.23
N MET A 111 18.21 -6.11 19.05
CA MET A 111 17.29 -5.35 18.19
C MET A 111 16.09 -6.19 17.75
N ASN A 112 16.31 -7.48 17.45
CA ASN A 112 15.24 -8.41 17.11
C ASN A 112 14.34 -8.71 18.32
N ASN A 113 14.92 -8.85 19.52
CA ASN A 113 14.15 -9.04 20.75
C ASN A 113 13.24 -7.83 21.03
N ILE A 114 13.74 -6.60 20.83
CA ILE A 114 12.93 -5.38 20.98
C ILE A 114 11.77 -5.37 20.00
N LYS A 115 11.99 -5.76 18.74
CA LYS A 115 10.95 -5.82 17.70
C LYS A 115 9.96 -6.96 17.87
N SER A 116 10.34 -8.03 18.57
CA SER A 116 9.53 -9.25 18.72
C SER A 116 8.69 -9.27 20.00
N ARG A 117 8.91 -8.35 20.93
CA ARG A 117 8.06 -8.15 22.11
C ARG A 117 6.75 -7.47 21.73
#